data_AF-A0AAU2X3U4-F1
#
_entry.id   AF-A0AAU2X3U4-F1
#
_cell.length_a   1.000
_cell.length_b   1.000
_cell.length_c   1.000
_cell.angle_alpha   90.00
_cell.angle_beta   90.00
_cell.angle_gamma   90.00
#
_symmetry.space_group_name_H-M   'P 1'
#
loop_
_entity.id
_entity.type
_entity.pdbx_description
1 polymer ?
#
loop_
_entity_poly.entity_id
_entity_poly.type
_entity_poly.pdbx_seq_one_letter_code
_entity_poly.pdbx_strand_id
1 'polypeptide(L)'
;MAILGGGTGRWARAATSCGAALLCAALFVGQAGAAPDPAPPQAPFNLVAVQAQLQDLYRQAEQATERYNATNERRATQQVKVNDVRAGIAWTQQQIASQKDEIGRIARLQYTTRGVDPLLNLILTANPEEFLAQAPTFARISQTQAETIARQKQAEQQLKNMQKAEDAQLAENRRLETESHRAQDDIKAKVFEAEVLLAQLTPEQLVQLEELEAQVAEAGQVQLHQYGILTRPDQLTTTAAQQAISFALSKIGLPYIWGGVGPEGYDCSGLTSKAWLFAGVKIPRTSQEQWARLPRVPTGDMRPGDLIVYYGDASHIAMYLGNGMMVHAPRPGRTVTIAPAGSMPILGVVRPDGGAGVVQAPPVPNLPKPPKPTPPPGTTPPPPGTTPPGTTTPPGTTPPGTTTPPVTTPPPTTPGTPTNPGTPTNKPPTGTPGNTGSPNPTPTGTPSTPATTPPATQPTTTQPENSSPQSATSTGGET
;
A
#
# COMPACT_ATOMS: atom_id res chain seq x y z
N MET A 1 24.48 -37.34 3.36
CA MET A 1 25.79 -36.68 3.61
C MET A 1 25.47 -35.21 3.90
N ALA A 2 25.28 -34.75 5.14
CA ALA A 2 26.29 -34.43 6.18
C ALA A 2 27.39 -33.52 5.60
N ILE A 3 27.63 -32.27 6.05
CA ILE A 3 28.14 -31.76 7.36
C ILE A 3 27.98 -30.20 7.35
N LEU A 4 27.19 -29.55 8.24
CA LEU A 4 27.50 -28.86 9.52
C LEU A 4 28.12 -27.44 9.50
N GLY A 5 27.57 -26.57 10.37
CA GLY A 5 28.17 -25.36 10.99
C GLY A 5 27.34 -24.08 10.74
N GLY A 6 26.59 -23.45 11.66
CA GLY A 6 26.59 -23.44 13.13
C GLY A 6 27.23 -22.15 13.66
N GLY A 7 26.44 -21.19 14.16
CA GLY A 7 27.00 -19.97 14.80
C GLY A 7 25.99 -18.88 15.17
N THR A 8 25.37 -19.03 16.35
CA THR A 8 24.56 -18.03 17.07
C THR A 8 25.42 -16.96 17.74
N GLY A 9 25.00 -15.69 17.73
CA GLY A 9 25.68 -14.58 18.45
C GLY A 9 24.71 -13.67 19.21
N ARG A 10 24.64 -13.87 20.53
CA ARG A 10 23.92 -13.05 21.53
C ARG A 10 24.72 -11.77 21.80
N TRP A 11 24.09 -10.61 21.82
CA TRP A 11 24.70 -9.38 22.35
C TRP A 11 24.18 -9.13 23.77
N ALA A 12 25.02 -9.48 24.74
CA ALA A 12 24.87 -9.11 26.13
C ALA A 12 25.81 -7.94 26.46
N ARG A 13 25.29 -7.07 27.32
CA ARG A 13 25.89 -5.96 28.06
C ARG A 13 27.38 -6.11 28.38
N ALA A 14 28.13 -5.02 28.23
CA ALA A 14 29.36 -4.80 28.97
C ALA A 14 29.50 -3.31 29.33
N ALA A 15 29.42 -3.04 30.63
CA ALA A 15 29.94 -1.84 31.27
C ALA A 15 31.29 -2.21 31.88
N THR A 16 32.37 -1.48 31.57
CA THR A 16 33.42 -1.17 32.56
C THR A 16 34.34 -0.05 32.08
N SER A 17 34.62 0.80 33.06
CA SER A 17 35.54 1.92 33.19
C SER A 17 37.03 1.63 32.98
N CYS A 18 37.76 2.63 32.50
CA CYS A 18 39.11 3.11 32.88
C CYS A 18 39.49 4.15 31.82
N GLY A 19 39.93 5.38 32.09
CA GLY A 19 40.81 5.85 33.15
C GLY A 19 41.97 6.56 32.43
N ALA A 20 41.98 7.89 32.38
CA ALA A 20 43.15 8.66 31.99
C ALA A 20 43.10 10.05 32.66
N ALA A 21 44.05 10.24 33.57
CA ALA A 21 44.28 11.43 34.36
C ALA A 21 44.90 12.55 33.53
N LEU A 22 44.53 13.80 33.82
CA LEU A 22 45.37 14.96 33.58
C LEU A 22 45.36 15.87 34.82
N LEU A 23 46.53 15.97 35.45
CA LEU A 23 46.88 16.96 36.46
C LEU A 23 46.89 18.35 35.83
N CYS A 24 46.21 19.31 36.48
CA CYS A 24 46.66 20.70 36.54
C CYS A 24 46.30 21.27 37.91
N ALA A 25 47.32 21.48 38.73
CA ALA A 25 47.22 22.23 39.97
C ALA A 25 47.32 23.74 39.65
N ALA A 26 46.33 24.51 40.05
CA ALA A 26 46.44 25.96 40.20
C ALA A 26 45.75 26.37 41.50
N LEU A 27 46.57 26.86 42.43
CA LEU A 27 46.14 27.48 43.69
C LEU A 27 45.41 28.79 43.38
N PHE A 28 44.15 28.90 43.77
CA PHE A 28 43.51 30.19 44.00
C PHE A 28 42.64 30.16 45.27
N VAL A 29 42.75 31.28 45.96
CA VAL A 29 42.33 31.62 47.32
C VAL A 29 40.81 31.58 47.48
N GLY A 30 40.35 31.23 48.68
CA GLY A 30 38.94 31.13 49.05
C GLY A 30 38.11 32.38 48.74
N GLN A 31 36.97 32.16 48.10
CA GLN A 31 35.82 33.04 48.08
C GLN A 31 34.64 32.22 48.59
N ALA A 32 33.95 32.78 49.60
CA ALA A 32 32.76 32.21 50.20
C ALA A 32 31.72 31.85 49.12
N GLY A 33 31.05 30.72 49.30
CA GLY A 33 30.04 30.23 48.37
C GLY A 33 28.92 31.25 48.17
N ALA A 34 28.86 31.82 46.98
CA ALA A 34 27.60 32.32 46.43
C ALA A 34 26.80 31.08 46.00
N ALA A 35 25.59 30.94 46.53
CA ALA A 35 24.64 29.95 46.04
C ALA A 35 24.46 30.14 44.52
N PRO A 36 24.35 29.07 43.73
CA PRO A 36 23.97 29.22 42.33
C PRO A 36 22.64 29.98 42.28
N ASP A 37 22.59 31.05 41.47
CA ASP A 37 21.34 31.76 41.20
C ASP A 37 20.25 30.73 40.83
N PRO A 38 19.03 30.86 41.37
CA PRO A 38 17.94 29.98 40.97
C PRO A 38 17.79 30.12 39.45
N ALA A 39 17.89 28.98 38.75
CA ALA A 39 17.64 28.91 37.33
C ALA A 39 16.32 29.64 37.03
N PRO A 40 16.24 30.48 35.98
CA PRO A 40 15.02 31.18 35.63
C PRO A 40 13.87 30.17 35.57
N PRO A 41 12.69 30.49 36.11
CA PRO A 41 11.59 29.54 36.18
C PRO A 41 11.34 28.97 34.79
N GLN A 42 11.67 27.68 34.61
CA GLN A 42 11.30 26.98 33.41
C GLN A 42 9.79 27.10 33.30
N ALA A 43 9.31 27.53 32.13
CA ALA A 43 7.88 27.54 31.84
C ALA A 43 7.30 26.19 32.29
N PRO A 44 6.18 26.17 33.03
CA PRO A 44 5.68 24.94 33.62
C PRO A 44 5.53 23.89 32.53
N PHE A 45 6.23 22.78 32.70
CA PHE A 45 6.19 21.66 31.78
C PHE A 45 4.72 21.23 31.61
N ASN A 46 4.16 21.41 30.41
CA ASN A 46 2.76 21.15 30.13
C ASN A 46 2.62 19.80 29.42
N LEU A 47 2.30 18.76 30.19
CA LEU A 47 2.15 17.40 29.68
C LEU A 47 1.03 17.28 28.63
N VAL A 48 -0.04 18.07 28.74
CA VAL A 48 -1.13 18.09 27.75
C VAL A 48 -0.64 18.63 26.40
N ALA A 49 0.18 19.68 26.42
CA ALA A 49 0.78 20.21 25.19
C ALA A 49 1.75 19.21 24.55
N VAL A 50 2.53 18.51 25.38
CA VAL A 50 3.44 17.44 24.92
C VAL A 50 2.67 16.27 24.32
N GLN A 51 1.57 15.83 24.95
CA GLN A 51 0.71 14.79 24.39
C GLN A 51 0.15 15.19 23.02
N ALA A 52 -0.35 16.42 22.89
CA ALA A 52 -0.90 16.92 21.64
C ALA A 52 0.17 16.97 20.53
N GLN A 53 1.38 17.43 20.85
CA GLN A 53 2.51 17.44 19.92
C GLN A 53 2.92 16.02 19.52
N LEU A 54 2.94 15.08 20.47
CA LEU A 54 3.28 13.69 20.21
C LEU A 54 2.25 13.04 19.27
N GLN A 55 0.96 13.24 19.54
CA GLN A 55 -0.13 12.76 18.68
C GLN A 55 -0.01 13.33 17.25
N ASP A 56 0.31 14.62 17.13
CA ASP A 56 0.49 15.25 15.82
C ASP A 56 1.69 14.67 15.05
N LEU A 57 2.83 14.46 15.71
CA LEU A 57 4.01 13.84 15.10
C LEU A 57 3.72 12.42 14.60
N TYR A 58 3.03 11.60 15.39
CA TYR A 58 2.66 10.25 14.95
C TYR A 58 1.62 10.26 13.83
N ARG A 59 0.66 11.19 13.85
CA ARG A 59 -0.28 11.38 12.73
C ARG A 59 0.44 11.78 11.45
N GLN A 60 1.42 12.68 11.53
CA GLN A 60 2.26 13.03 10.38
C GLN A 60 3.07 11.83 9.87
N ALA A 61 3.60 10.99 10.77
CA ALA A 61 4.29 9.76 10.41
C ALA A 61 3.36 8.73 9.73
N GLU A 62 2.11 8.61 10.18
CA GLU A 62 1.08 7.78 9.55
C GLU A 62 0.69 8.30 8.17
N GLN A 63 0.47 9.61 8.01
CA GLN A 63 0.24 10.22 6.69
C GLN A 63 1.38 9.92 5.71
N ALA A 64 2.63 10.06 6.17
CA ALA A 64 3.80 9.74 5.36
C ALA A 64 3.88 8.24 5.04
N THR A 65 3.53 7.36 5.98
CA THR A 65 3.42 5.91 5.77
C THR A 65 2.40 5.57 4.70
N GLU A 66 1.22 6.19 4.73
CA GLU A 66 0.19 5.95 3.73
C GLU A 66 0.57 6.51 2.34
N ARG A 67 1.29 7.64 2.26
CA ARG A 67 1.89 8.13 1.00
C ARG A 67 2.94 7.15 0.47
N TYR A 68 3.79 6.62 1.33
CA TYR A 68 4.78 5.59 0.98
C TYR A 68 4.09 4.35 0.41
N ASN A 69 3.07 3.85 1.09
CA ASN A 69 2.29 2.68 0.67
C ASN A 69 1.57 2.91 -0.67
N ALA A 70 0.87 4.03 -0.82
CA ALA A 70 0.20 4.40 -2.07
C ALA A 70 1.18 4.52 -3.25
N THR A 71 2.39 5.02 -2.99
CA THR A 71 3.43 5.13 -4.01
C THR A 71 3.99 3.77 -4.39
N ASN A 72 4.18 2.86 -3.44
CA ASN A 72 4.60 1.49 -3.72
C ASN A 72 3.57 0.71 -4.55
N GLU A 73 2.26 0.85 -4.27
CA GLU A 73 1.20 0.25 -5.08
C GLU A 73 1.19 0.78 -6.52
N ARG A 74 1.35 2.10 -6.69
CA ARG A 74 1.52 2.73 -8.01
C ARG A 74 2.77 2.21 -8.71
N ARG A 75 3.89 2.08 -8.00
CA ARG A 75 5.16 1.58 -8.55
C ARG A 75 5.06 0.11 -8.98
N ALA A 76 4.39 -0.73 -8.21
CA ALA A 76 4.14 -2.13 -8.57
C ALA A 76 3.31 -2.24 -9.87
N THR A 77 2.25 -1.45 -9.98
CA THR A 77 1.44 -1.36 -11.21
C THR A 77 2.27 -0.84 -12.39
N GLN A 78 3.11 0.15 -12.15
CA GLN A 78 3.99 0.73 -13.17
C GLN A 78 5.03 -0.27 -13.67
N GLN A 79 5.56 -1.12 -12.79
CA GLN A 79 6.52 -2.15 -13.15
C GLN A 79 5.92 -3.19 -14.11
N VAL A 80 4.64 -3.56 -13.94
CA VAL A 80 3.93 -4.44 -14.88
C VAL A 80 3.90 -3.81 -16.28
N LYS A 81 3.56 -2.53 -16.39
CA LYS A 81 3.55 -1.82 -17.69
C LYS A 81 4.93 -1.78 -18.36
N VAL A 82 5.99 -1.57 -17.58
CA VAL A 82 7.37 -1.63 -18.08
C VAL A 82 7.68 -3.03 -18.65
N ASN A 83 7.29 -4.08 -17.92
CA ASN A 83 7.52 -5.46 -18.35
C ASN A 83 6.73 -5.80 -19.62
N ASP A 84 5.48 -5.36 -19.73
CA ASP A 84 4.63 -5.57 -20.92
C ASP A 84 5.23 -4.91 -22.16
N VAL A 85 5.68 -3.65 -22.03
CA VAL A 85 6.33 -2.92 -23.15
C VAL A 85 7.62 -3.62 -23.56
N ARG A 86 8.44 -4.06 -22.60
CA ARG A 86 9.68 -4.80 -22.87
C ARG A 86 9.44 -6.12 -23.59
N ALA A 87 8.42 -6.88 -23.16
CA ALA A 87 8.03 -8.13 -23.82
C ALA A 87 7.62 -7.86 -25.28
N GLY A 88 6.84 -6.81 -25.51
CA GLY A 88 6.44 -6.40 -26.85
C GLY A 88 7.61 -5.91 -27.73
N ILE A 89 8.58 -5.20 -27.15
CA ILE A 89 9.82 -4.79 -27.85
C ILE A 89 10.59 -6.02 -28.31
N ALA A 90 10.83 -6.99 -27.41
CA ALA A 90 11.56 -8.22 -27.73
C ALA A 90 10.86 -9.01 -28.84
N TRP A 91 9.54 -9.15 -28.75
CA TRP A 91 8.76 -9.82 -29.80
C TRP A 91 8.87 -9.10 -31.15
N THR A 92 8.75 -7.76 -31.16
CA THR A 92 8.84 -6.95 -32.40
C THR A 92 10.23 -7.02 -33.02
N GLN A 93 11.28 -7.03 -32.20
CA GLN A 93 12.66 -7.22 -32.66
C GLN A 93 12.85 -8.57 -33.35
N GLN A 94 12.29 -9.65 -32.79
CA GLN A 94 12.31 -10.97 -33.41
C GLN A 94 11.59 -10.99 -34.76
N GLN A 95 10.43 -10.32 -34.87
CA GLN A 95 9.71 -10.17 -36.14
C GLN A 95 10.55 -9.43 -37.18
N ILE A 96 11.15 -8.30 -36.82
CA ILE A 96 12.03 -7.53 -37.71
C ILE A 96 13.22 -8.39 -38.17
N ALA A 97 13.83 -9.17 -37.27
CA ALA A 97 14.94 -10.06 -37.63
C ALA A 97 14.50 -11.10 -38.67
N SER A 98 13.35 -11.76 -38.45
CA SER A 98 12.82 -12.76 -39.40
C SER A 98 12.46 -12.16 -40.76
N GLN A 99 11.91 -10.94 -40.79
CA GLN A 99 11.59 -10.22 -42.02
C GLN A 99 12.86 -9.80 -42.78
N LYS A 100 13.92 -9.40 -42.07
CA LYS A 100 15.22 -9.11 -42.67
C LYS A 100 15.85 -10.34 -43.31
N ASP A 101 15.72 -11.51 -42.70
CA ASP A 101 16.20 -12.77 -43.28
C ASP A 101 15.42 -13.14 -44.56
N GLU A 102 14.10 -12.95 -44.56
CA GLU A 102 13.25 -13.16 -45.74
C GLU A 102 13.60 -12.21 -46.89
N ILE A 103 13.70 -10.91 -46.59
CA ILE A 103 14.11 -9.89 -47.58
C ILE A 103 15.53 -10.17 -48.10
N GLY A 104 16.46 -10.56 -47.23
CA GLY A 104 17.81 -10.95 -47.60
C GLY A 104 17.85 -12.15 -48.54
N ARG A 105 16.97 -13.15 -48.34
CA ARG A 105 16.80 -14.27 -49.28
C ARG A 105 16.28 -13.80 -50.64
N ILE A 106 15.25 -12.96 -50.65
CA ILE A 106 14.68 -12.40 -51.89
C ILE A 106 15.73 -11.61 -52.67
N ALA A 107 16.47 -10.75 -51.97
CA ALA A 107 17.55 -9.95 -52.57
C ALA A 107 18.67 -10.82 -53.14
N ARG A 108 19.08 -11.89 -52.44
CA ARG A 108 20.07 -12.85 -52.96
C ARG A 108 19.56 -13.56 -54.20
N LEU A 109 18.30 -14.03 -54.22
CA LEU A 109 17.72 -14.65 -55.41
C LEU A 109 17.73 -13.69 -56.59
N GLN A 110 17.28 -12.45 -56.42
CA GLN A 110 17.31 -11.44 -57.49
C GLN A 110 18.74 -11.17 -57.99
N TYR A 111 19.71 -11.10 -57.08
CA TYR A 111 21.11 -10.90 -57.43
C TYR A 111 21.72 -12.10 -58.19
N THR A 112 21.51 -13.33 -57.70
CA THR A 112 22.09 -14.54 -58.30
C THR A 112 21.45 -14.91 -59.63
N THR A 113 20.17 -14.57 -59.82
CA THR A 113 19.45 -14.82 -61.08
C THR A 113 19.83 -13.82 -62.19
N ARG A 114 20.74 -12.84 -61.88
CA ARG A 114 21.17 -11.71 -62.73
C ARG A 114 20.00 -10.88 -63.24
N GLY A 115 19.90 -9.64 -62.73
CA GLY A 115 18.89 -8.66 -63.12
C GLY A 115 18.92 -8.25 -64.60
N VAL A 116 18.37 -9.09 -65.47
CA VAL A 116 17.71 -8.60 -66.69
C VAL A 116 16.38 -8.02 -66.22
N ASP A 117 16.23 -6.72 -66.43
CA ASP A 117 14.96 -6.01 -66.24
C ASP A 117 13.85 -6.85 -66.88
N PRO A 118 12.71 -7.11 -66.22
CA PRO A 118 11.58 -7.82 -66.83
C PRO A 118 11.19 -7.26 -68.20
N LEU A 119 11.38 -5.95 -68.43
CA LEU A 119 11.21 -5.30 -69.73
C LEU A 119 12.29 -5.69 -70.74
N LEU A 120 13.56 -5.80 -70.33
CA LEU A 120 14.62 -6.35 -71.19
C LEU A 120 14.36 -7.82 -71.52
N ASN A 121 13.83 -8.60 -70.57
CA ASN A 121 13.49 -10.00 -70.81
C ASN A 121 12.28 -10.15 -71.75
N LEU A 122 11.31 -9.24 -71.71
CA LEU A 122 10.20 -9.17 -72.68
C LEU A 122 10.69 -8.85 -74.10
N ILE A 123 11.67 -7.96 -74.26
CA ILE A 123 12.22 -7.57 -75.57
C ILE A 123 13.15 -8.65 -76.15
N LEU A 124 13.84 -9.41 -75.28
CA LEU A 124 14.85 -10.40 -75.68
C LEU A 124 14.30 -11.84 -75.73
N THR A 125 13.06 -12.08 -75.32
CA THR A 125 12.44 -13.41 -75.30
C THR A 125 11.91 -13.82 -76.68
N ALA A 126 12.19 -15.05 -77.09
CA ALA A 126 11.73 -15.60 -78.37
C ALA A 126 10.21 -15.85 -78.45
N ASN A 127 9.53 -15.99 -77.29
CA ASN A 127 8.10 -16.31 -77.17
C ASN A 127 7.35 -15.28 -76.28
N PRO A 128 6.88 -14.15 -76.83
CA PRO A 128 6.22 -13.10 -76.04
C PRO A 128 4.88 -13.54 -75.41
N GLU A 129 4.17 -14.50 -76.02
CA GLU A 129 2.89 -15.03 -75.51
C GLU A 129 3.03 -15.75 -74.17
N GLU A 130 4.12 -16.51 -73.98
CA GLU A 130 4.41 -17.22 -72.74
C GLU A 130 4.76 -16.26 -71.59
N PHE A 131 5.48 -15.17 -71.90
CA PHE A 131 5.76 -14.12 -70.93
C PHE A 131 4.47 -13.41 -70.48
N LEU A 132 3.59 -13.06 -71.43
CA LEU A 132 2.30 -12.44 -71.11
C LEU A 132 1.41 -13.36 -70.27
N ALA A 133 1.46 -14.68 -70.49
CA ALA A 133 0.77 -15.66 -69.65
C ALA A 133 1.31 -15.72 -68.20
N GLN A 134 2.60 -15.42 -67.98
CA GLN A 134 3.24 -15.41 -66.66
C GLN A 134 3.21 -14.03 -65.96
N ALA A 135 2.86 -12.96 -66.67
CA ALA A 135 2.86 -11.58 -66.15
C ALA A 135 2.05 -11.38 -64.84
N PRO A 136 0.86 -11.98 -64.66
CA PRO A 136 0.12 -11.87 -63.39
C PRO A 136 0.89 -12.46 -62.19
N THR A 137 1.66 -13.52 -62.42
CA THR A 137 2.48 -14.17 -61.40
C THR A 137 3.62 -13.24 -60.96
N PHE A 138 4.30 -12.60 -61.92
CA PHE A 138 5.34 -11.61 -61.62
C PHE A 138 4.79 -10.40 -60.86
N ALA A 139 3.63 -9.88 -61.28
CA ALA A 139 2.97 -8.77 -60.59
C ALA A 139 2.65 -9.11 -59.14
N ARG A 140 2.14 -10.33 -58.88
CA ARG A 140 1.86 -10.81 -57.52
C ARG A 140 3.12 -10.97 -56.68
N ILE A 141 4.23 -11.43 -57.26
CA ILE A 141 5.53 -11.52 -56.58
C ILE A 141 6.02 -10.11 -56.20
N SER A 142 6.01 -9.16 -57.14
CA SER A 142 6.42 -7.78 -56.88
C SER A 142 5.54 -7.11 -55.82
N GLN A 143 4.23 -7.33 -55.86
CA GLN A 143 3.31 -6.84 -54.83
C GLN A 143 3.65 -7.44 -53.46
N THR A 144 3.85 -8.75 -53.37
CA THR A 144 4.20 -9.43 -52.11
C THR A 144 5.52 -8.89 -51.54
N GLN A 145 6.51 -8.62 -52.39
CA GLN A 145 7.79 -8.01 -52.00
C GLN A 145 7.59 -6.60 -51.44
N ALA A 146 6.81 -5.76 -52.12
CA ALA A 146 6.50 -4.41 -51.67
C ALA A 146 5.77 -4.42 -50.32
N GLU A 147 4.82 -5.34 -50.13
CA GLU A 147 4.12 -5.53 -48.86
C GLU A 147 5.05 -6.00 -47.74
N THR A 148 6.00 -6.90 -48.01
CA THR A 148 6.99 -7.34 -47.00
C THR A 148 7.88 -6.17 -46.55
N ILE A 149 8.36 -5.33 -47.48
CA ILE A 149 9.14 -4.13 -47.15
C ILE A 149 8.30 -3.12 -46.36
N ALA A 150 7.03 -2.91 -46.76
CA ALA A 150 6.12 -2.03 -46.05
C ALA A 150 5.85 -2.51 -44.61
N ARG A 151 5.62 -3.82 -44.42
CA ARG A 151 5.46 -4.45 -43.10
C ARG A 151 6.71 -4.27 -42.24
N GLN A 152 7.92 -4.44 -42.79
CA GLN A 152 9.16 -4.20 -42.05
C GLN A 152 9.26 -2.74 -41.60
N LYS A 153 9.02 -1.78 -42.50
CA LYS A 153 9.06 -0.35 -42.17
C LYS A 153 8.05 0.00 -41.07
N GLN A 154 6.86 -0.59 -41.12
CA GLN A 154 5.84 -0.42 -40.08
C GLN A 154 6.30 -1.02 -38.74
N ALA A 155 6.89 -2.21 -38.75
CA ALA A 155 7.41 -2.87 -37.55
C ALA A 155 8.56 -2.06 -36.91
N GLU A 156 9.47 -1.50 -37.71
CA GLU A 156 10.55 -0.62 -37.24
C GLU A 156 10.01 0.67 -36.62
N GLN A 157 8.98 1.28 -37.22
CA GLN A 157 8.32 2.45 -36.64
C GLN A 157 7.59 2.10 -35.34
N GLN A 158 6.93 0.95 -35.28
CA GLN A 158 6.28 0.46 -34.07
C GLN A 158 7.31 0.22 -32.96
N LEU A 159 8.45 -0.42 -33.27
CA LEU A 159 9.55 -0.62 -32.33
C LEU A 159 10.02 0.71 -31.73
N LYS A 160 10.24 1.73 -32.58
CA LYS A 160 10.63 3.08 -32.12
C LYS A 160 9.59 3.71 -31.19
N ASN A 161 8.31 3.56 -31.51
CA ASN A 161 7.22 4.06 -30.67
C ASN A 161 7.17 3.32 -29.31
N MET A 162 7.41 2.01 -29.30
CA MET A 162 7.45 1.21 -28.08
C MET A 162 8.67 1.54 -27.22
N GLN A 163 9.85 1.77 -27.81
CA GLN A 163 11.03 2.24 -27.09
C GLN A 163 10.78 3.60 -26.42
N LYS A 164 10.15 4.54 -27.13
CA LYS A 164 9.75 5.82 -26.54
C LYS A 164 8.74 5.64 -25.40
N ALA A 165 7.81 4.68 -25.54
CA ALA A 165 6.87 4.35 -24.47
C ALA A 165 7.60 3.74 -23.26
N GLU A 166 8.58 2.86 -23.46
CA GLU A 166 9.43 2.30 -22.40
C GLU A 166 10.14 3.41 -21.63
N ASP A 167 10.80 4.34 -22.33
CA ASP A 167 11.50 5.47 -21.70
C ASP A 167 10.56 6.30 -20.83
N ALA A 168 9.34 6.56 -21.32
CA ALA A 168 8.31 7.26 -20.55
C ALA A 168 7.86 6.46 -19.31
N GLN A 169 7.66 5.14 -19.44
CA GLN A 169 7.29 4.29 -18.31
C GLN A 169 8.41 4.21 -17.26
N LEU A 170 9.68 4.18 -17.68
CA LEU A 170 10.85 4.18 -16.80
C LEU A 170 11.04 5.53 -16.11
N ALA A 171 10.78 6.64 -16.80
CA ALA A 171 10.83 7.97 -16.20
C ALA A 171 9.80 8.12 -15.07
N GLU A 172 8.58 7.63 -15.27
CA GLU A 172 7.55 7.63 -14.22
C GLU A 172 7.94 6.69 -13.06
N ASN A 173 8.50 5.52 -13.34
CA ASN A 173 8.97 4.61 -12.28
C ASN A 173 10.03 5.28 -11.39
N ARG A 174 11.02 5.96 -11.98
CA ARG A 174 12.04 6.75 -11.23
C ARG A 174 11.42 7.88 -10.41
N ARG A 175 10.37 8.52 -10.92
CA ARG A 175 9.64 9.56 -10.18
C ARG A 175 8.95 8.99 -8.95
N LEU A 176 8.25 7.87 -9.09
CA LEU A 176 7.60 7.16 -7.98
C LEU A 176 8.62 6.64 -6.96
N GLU A 177 9.79 6.18 -7.41
CA GLU A 177 10.89 5.79 -6.51
C GLU A 177 11.38 6.99 -5.67
N THR A 178 11.57 8.16 -6.30
CA THR A 178 11.95 9.38 -5.59
C THR A 178 10.87 9.83 -4.58
N GLU A 179 9.60 9.78 -4.97
CA GLU A 179 8.47 10.11 -4.09
C GLU A 179 8.38 9.15 -2.90
N SER A 180 8.59 7.85 -3.15
CA SER A 180 8.66 6.82 -2.13
C SER A 180 9.77 7.13 -1.13
N HIS A 181 11.01 7.41 -1.58
CA HIS A 181 12.13 7.74 -0.70
C HIS A 181 11.87 8.96 0.17
N ARG A 182 11.31 10.04 -0.39
CA ARG A 182 10.93 11.23 0.40
C ARG A 182 9.93 10.89 1.50
N ALA A 183 8.91 10.08 1.20
CA ALA A 183 7.98 9.62 2.21
C ALA A 183 8.67 8.79 3.30
N GLN A 184 9.68 7.96 2.95
CA GLN A 184 10.49 7.24 3.95
C GLN A 184 11.25 8.19 4.88
N ASP A 185 11.85 9.24 4.31
CA ASP A 185 12.60 10.22 5.07
C ASP A 185 11.68 11.01 6.01
N ASP A 186 10.49 11.39 5.55
CA ASP A 186 9.46 12.04 6.38
C ASP A 186 9.04 11.14 7.56
N ILE A 187 8.80 9.83 7.32
CA ILE A 187 8.46 8.88 8.39
C ILE A 187 9.57 8.84 9.44
N LYS A 188 10.82 8.66 9.01
CA LYS A 188 11.97 8.58 9.92
C LYS A 188 12.13 9.87 10.72
N ALA A 189 12.02 11.02 10.06
CA ALA A 189 12.13 12.32 10.70
C ALA A 189 11.06 12.51 11.79
N LYS A 190 9.80 12.21 11.49
CA LYS A 190 8.69 12.38 12.45
C LYS A 190 8.73 11.39 13.61
N VAL A 191 9.13 10.15 13.35
CA VAL A 191 9.36 9.18 14.42
C VAL A 191 10.52 9.61 15.31
N PHE A 192 11.63 10.07 14.74
CA PHE A 192 12.77 10.56 15.51
C PHE A 192 12.41 11.79 16.35
N GLU A 193 11.68 12.76 15.80
CA GLU A 193 11.16 13.90 16.56
C GLU A 193 10.30 13.46 17.75
N ALA A 194 9.45 12.44 17.56
CA ALA A 194 8.61 11.88 18.63
C ALA A 194 9.44 11.15 19.71
N GLU A 195 10.44 10.38 19.30
CA GLU A 195 11.36 9.69 20.22
C GLU A 195 12.18 10.68 21.05
N VAL A 196 12.65 11.78 20.45
CA VAL A 196 13.35 12.86 21.14
C VAL A 196 12.43 13.53 22.17
N LEU A 197 11.16 13.75 21.83
CA LEU A 197 10.19 14.33 22.75
C LEU A 197 9.91 13.39 23.94
N LEU A 198 9.76 12.10 23.68
CA LEU A 198 9.57 11.08 24.72
C LEU A 198 10.79 10.94 25.63
N ALA A 199 12.01 11.05 25.08
CA ALA A 199 13.26 10.94 25.84
C ALA A 199 13.48 12.10 26.83
N GLN A 200 12.76 13.22 26.67
CA GLN A 200 12.80 14.35 27.61
C GLN A 200 11.91 14.14 28.84
N LEU A 201 11.05 13.12 28.85
CA LEU A 201 10.08 12.88 29.92
C LEU A 201 10.68 12.03 31.04
N THR A 202 10.33 12.36 32.28
CA THR A 202 10.65 11.50 33.43
C THR A 202 9.77 10.23 33.42
N PRO A 203 10.17 9.15 34.11
CA PRO A 203 9.33 7.96 34.25
C PRO A 203 7.93 8.26 34.78
N GLU A 204 7.78 9.20 35.71
CA GLU A 204 6.50 9.62 36.27
C GLU A 204 5.63 10.34 35.23
N GLN A 205 6.24 11.21 34.41
CA GLN A 205 5.55 11.91 33.32
C GLN A 205 5.09 10.95 32.22
N LEU A 206 5.85 9.89 31.94
CA LEU A 206 5.45 8.84 30.99
C LEU A 206 4.21 8.07 31.46
N VAL A 207 4.12 7.77 32.76
CA VAL A 207 2.91 7.14 33.34
C VAL A 207 1.72 8.09 33.26
N GLN A 208 1.90 9.36 33.61
CA GLN A 208 0.85 10.37 33.49
C GLN A 208 0.39 10.57 32.04
N LEU A 209 1.30 10.45 31.06
CA LEU A 209 0.96 10.53 29.65
C LEU A 209 0.06 9.36 29.21
N GLU A 210 0.36 8.14 29.67
CA GLU A 210 -0.47 6.96 29.41
C GLU A 210 -1.86 7.08 30.07
N GLU A 211 -1.94 7.61 31.29
CA GLU A 211 -3.21 7.93 31.94
C GLU A 211 -4.03 8.95 31.15
N LEU A 212 -3.36 9.98 30.61
CA LEU A 212 -4.02 11.01 29.81
C LEU A 212 -4.53 10.44 28.48
N GLU A 213 -3.76 9.57 27.82
CA GLU A 213 -4.23 8.80 26.65
C GLU A 213 -5.47 7.94 27.00
N ALA A 214 -5.46 7.28 28.17
CA ALA A 214 -6.59 6.48 28.63
C ALA A 214 -7.85 7.33 28.93
N GLN A 215 -7.70 8.51 29.53
CA GLN A 215 -8.81 9.44 29.79
C GLN A 215 -9.42 9.97 28.49
N VAL A 216 -8.59 10.31 27.50
CA VAL A 216 -9.06 10.71 26.16
C VAL A 216 -9.85 9.57 25.52
N ALA A 217 -9.37 8.33 25.64
CA ALA A 217 -10.07 7.16 25.12
C ALA A 217 -11.42 6.90 25.81
N GLU A 218 -11.49 7.06 27.12
CA GLU A 218 -12.73 6.96 27.89
C GLU A 218 -13.73 8.05 27.50
N ALA A 219 -13.29 9.30 27.33
CA ALA A 219 -14.12 10.40 26.87
C ALA A 219 -14.70 10.14 25.46
N GLY A 220 -13.90 9.55 24.56
CA GLY A 220 -14.37 9.13 23.24
C GLY A 220 -15.43 8.02 23.28
N GLN A 221 -15.34 7.10 24.25
CA GLN A 221 -16.35 6.06 24.45
C GLN A 221 -17.71 6.60 24.89
N VAL A 222 -17.73 7.70 25.64
CA VAL A 222 -19.00 8.38 26.00
C VAL A 222 -19.76 8.81 24.73
N GLN A 223 -19.06 9.26 23.69
CA GLN A 223 -19.71 9.60 22.42
C GLN A 223 -20.26 8.36 21.72
N LEU A 224 -19.54 7.23 21.75
CA LEU A 224 -20.05 5.96 21.20
C LEU A 224 -21.29 5.44 21.94
N HIS A 225 -21.36 5.68 23.26
CA HIS A 225 -22.56 5.41 24.04
C HIS A 225 -23.76 6.22 23.53
N GLN A 226 -23.56 7.52 23.22
CA GLN A 226 -24.61 8.38 22.66
C GLN A 226 -25.11 7.89 21.29
N TYR A 227 -24.24 7.32 20.46
CA TYR A 227 -24.62 6.68 19.19
C TYR A 227 -25.34 5.33 19.37
N GLY A 228 -25.51 4.86 20.60
CA GLY A 228 -26.14 3.58 20.91
C GLY A 228 -25.32 2.37 20.45
N ILE A 229 -24.01 2.55 20.27
CA ILE A 229 -23.09 1.47 19.87
C ILE A 229 -22.85 0.54 21.05
N LEU A 230 -22.66 1.10 22.25
CA LEU A 230 -22.38 0.33 23.47
C LEU A 230 -23.60 -0.37 24.09
N THR A 231 -24.80 -0.09 23.58
CA THR A 231 -26.07 -0.54 24.18
C THR A 231 -26.78 -1.62 23.36
N ARG A 232 -26.26 -1.98 22.18
CA ARG A 232 -26.79 -3.07 21.34
C ARG A 232 -25.97 -4.34 21.56
N PRO A 233 -26.60 -5.53 21.54
CA PRO A 233 -25.85 -6.79 21.42
C PRO A 233 -25.28 -6.88 19.99
N ASP A 234 -24.12 -6.27 19.78
CA ASP A 234 -23.51 -6.05 18.47
C ASP A 234 -22.54 -7.17 18.07
N GLN A 235 -22.79 -8.40 18.50
CA GLN A 235 -21.85 -9.51 18.27
C GLN A 235 -22.09 -10.27 16.96
N LEU A 236 -23.15 -9.97 16.21
CA LEU A 236 -23.44 -10.69 14.97
C LEU A 236 -22.68 -10.10 13.78
N THR A 237 -22.02 -10.98 13.04
CA THR A 237 -21.23 -10.65 11.86
C THR A 237 -21.31 -11.77 10.80
N THR A 238 -20.60 -11.65 9.69
CA THR A 238 -20.53 -12.70 8.66
C THR A 238 -19.39 -13.67 8.96
N THR A 239 -19.38 -14.84 8.32
CA THR A 239 -18.26 -15.80 8.42
C THR A 239 -16.94 -15.19 7.95
N ALA A 240 -16.96 -14.35 6.90
CA ALA A 240 -15.76 -13.68 6.41
C ALA A 240 -15.23 -12.68 7.44
N ALA A 241 -16.10 -11.84 8.00
CA ALA A 241 -15.72 -10.91 9.06
C ALA A 241 -15.20 -11.65 10.32
N GLN A 242 -15.83 -12.76 10.71
CA GLN A 242 -15.35 -13.60 11.81
C GLN A 242 -13.92 -14.09 11.57
N GLN A 243 -13.61 -14.59 10.36
CA GLN A 243 -12.26 -15.01 9.97
C GLN A 243 -11.26 -13.86 9.96
N ALA A 244 -11.66 -12.69 9.46
CA ALA A 244 -10.83 -11.49 9.44
C ALA A 244 -10.48 -11.04 10.87
N ILE A 245 -11.46 -11.03 11.77
CA ILE A 245 -11.24 -10.72 13.20
C ILE A 245 -10.29 -11.75 13.82
N SER A 246 -10.52 -13.05 13.62
CA SER A 246 -9.64 -14.10 14.15
C SER A 246 -8.21 -13.93 13.67
N PHE A 247 -8.00 -13.59 12.40
CA PHE A 247 -6.67 -13.28 11.88
C PHE A 247 -6.06 -12.08 12.59
N ALA A 248 -6.78 -10.97 12.70
CA ALA A 248 -6.27 -9.73 13.31
C ALA A 248 -5.92 -9.93 14.80
N LEU A 249 -6.77 -10.63 15.56
CA LEU A 249 -6.52 -11.00 16.96
C LEU A 249 -5.28 -11.90 17.08
N SER A 250 -5.03 -12.78 16.11
CA SER A 250 -3.82 -13.61 16.09
C SER A 250 -2.52 -12.81 15.92
N LYS A 251 -2.59 -11.52 15.57
CA LYS A 251 -1.42 -10.66 15.35
C LYS A 251 -1.11 -9.77 16.55
N ILE A 252 -1.94 -9.79 17.60
CA ILE A 252 -1.70 -9.03 18.83
C ILE A 252 -0.28 -9.33 19.36
N GLY A 253 0.43 -8.27 19.74
CA GLY A 253 1.81 -8.34 20.21
C GLY A 253 2.88 -8.25 19.12
N LEU A 254 2.53 -8.41 17.83
CA LEU A 254 3.47 -8.15 16.75
C LEU A 254 3.77 -6.65 16.62
N PRO A 255 5.01 -6.25 16.28
CA PRO A 255 5.39 -4.85 16.19
C PRO A 255 4.68 -4.13 15.04
N TYR A 256 4.48 -2.83 15.22
CA TYR A 256 4.18 -1.94 14.10
C TYR A 256 5.40 -1.84 13.20
N ILE A 257 5.20 -2.09 11.90
CA ILE A 257 6.20 -1.86 10.87
C ILE A 257 5.53 -1.02 9.79
N TRP A 258 6.05 0.18 9.52
CA TRP A 258 5.56 1.04 8.45
C TRP A 258 5.72 0.31 7.09
N GLY A 259 4.63 0.23 6.32
CA GLY A 259 4.56 -0.61 5.12
C GLY A 259 4.37 -2.10 5.39
N GLY A 260 4.32 -2.51 6.66
CA GLY A 260 4.29 -3.90 7.10
C GLY A 260 2.99 -4.62 6.73
N VAL A 261 3.12 -5.83 6.20
CA VAL A 261 2.00 -6.70 5.80
C VAL A 261 2.17 -8.14 6.29
N GLY A 262 2.99 -8.32 7.34
CA GLY A 262 3.36 -9.61 7.93
C GLY A 262 4.46 -10.39 7.19
N PRO A 263 4.90 -11.52 7.79
CA PRO A 263 4.48 -12.03 9.09
C PRO A 263 5.14 -11.36 10.31
N GLU A 264 6.23 -10.61 10.13
CA GLU A 264 7.04 -10.07 11.24
C GLU A 264 6.41 -8.86 11.94
N GLY A 265 5.47 -8.17 11.28
CA GLY A 265 4.79 -7.00 11.80
C GLY A 265 3.86 -6.36 10.76
N TYR A 266 3.06 -5.40 11.19
CA TYR A 266 2.00 -4.81 10.38
C TYR A 266 1.95 -3.29 10.56
N ASP A 267 1.57 -2.54 9.52
CA ASP A 267 0.98 -1.21 9.73
C ASP A 267 -0.55 -1.31 9.82
N CYS A 268 -1.23 -0.17 10.05
CA CYS A 268 -2.65 -0.14 10.31
C CYS A 268 -3.48 -0.70 9.14
N SER A 269 -3.26 -0.17 7.93
CA SER A 269 -3.95 -0.59 6.71
C SER A 269 -3.48 -1.95 6.19
N GLY A 270 -2.25 -2.36 6.52
CA GLY A 270 -1.67 -3.67 6.24
C GLY A 270 -2.30 -4.78 7.08
N LEU A 271 -2.56 -4.52 8.37
CA LEU A 271 -3.29 -5.44 9.24
C LEU A 271 -4.71 -5.69 8.71
N THR A 272 -5.46 -4.63 8.37
CA THR A 272 -6.85 -4.77 7.88
C THR A 272 -6.89 -5.45 6.52
N SER A 273 -6.02 -5.05 5.58
CA SER A 273 -5.99 -5.63 4.23
C SER A 273 -5.60 -7.10 4.25
N LYS A 274 -4.68 -7.52 5.13
CA LYS A 274 -4.30 -8.94 5.28
C LYS A 274 -5.35 -9.76 6.02
N ALA A 275 -6.00 -9.20 7.03
CA ALA A 275 -7.10 -9.86 7.73
C ALA A 275 -8.26 -10.19 6.78
N TRP A 276 -8.69 -9.21 5.98
CA TRP A 276 -9.77 -9.42 5.02
C TRP A 276 -9.34 -10.30 3.85
N LEU A 277 -8.09 -10.21 3.39
CA LEU A 277 -7.56 -11.13 2.38
C LEU A 277 -7.58 -12.59 2.88
N PHE A 278 -7.23 -12.83 4.14
CA PHE A 278 -7.32 -14.16 4.76
C PHE A 278 -8.75 -14.70 4.78
N ALA A 279 -9.74 -13.81 4.96
CA ALA A 279 -11.16 -14.11 4.85
C ALA A 279 -11.70 -14.20 3.41
N GLY A 280 -10.83 -14.12 2.40
CA GLY A 280 -11.20 -14.21 0.98
C GLY A 280 -11.73 -12.91 0.36
N VAL A 281 -11.69 -11.79 1.08
CA VAL A 281 -12.15 -10.47 0.59
C VAL A 281 -10.94 -9.58 0.35
N LYS A 282 -10.64 -9.31 -0.92
CA LYS A 282 -9.56 -8.37 -1.28
C LYS A 282 -10.03 -6.93 -1.09
N ILE A 283 -9.37 -6.18 -0.22
CA ILE A 283 -9.56 -4.74 -0.05
C ILE A 283 -8.29 -3.96 -0.44
N PRO A 284 -8.38 -2.64 -0.67
CA PRO A 284 -7.21 -1.82 -1.00
C PRO A 284 -6.12 -1.80 0.09
N ARG A 285 -4.87 -1.55 -0.30
CA ARG A 285 -3.71 -1.60 0.60
C ARG A 285 -3.67 -0.46 1.60
N THR A 286 -4.11 0.74 1.22
CA THR A 286 -3.99 1.97 2.03
C THR A 286 -5.30 2.32 2.72
N SER A 287 -5.22 3.01 3.85
CA SER A 287 -6.42 3.45 4.59
C SER A 287 -7.27 4.42 3.78
N GLN A 288 -6.64 5.32 3.00
CA GLN A 288 -7.36 6.27 2.14
C GLN A 288 -8.12 5.55 1.01
N GLU A 289 -7.52 4.53 0.39
CA GLU A 289 -8.23 3.77 -0.63
C GLU A 289 -9.32 2.88 -0.04
N GLN A 290 -9.10 2.31 1.15
CA GLN A 290 -10.14 1.59 1.88
C GLN A 290 -11.33 2.53 2.16
N TRP A 291 -11.10 3.76 2.61
CA TRP A 291 -12.14 4.78 2.79
C TRP A 291 -12.83 5.20 1.48
N ALA A 292 -12.06 5.33 0.40
CA ALA A 292 -12.58 5.82 -0.88
C ALA A 292 -13.38 4.77 -1.65
N ARG A 293 -13.05 3.49 -1.51
CA ARG A 293 -13.57 2.42 -2.37
C ARG A 293 -14.52 1.46 -1.68
N LEU A 294 -14.46 1.32 -0.35
CA LEU A 294 -15.33 0.38 0.36
C LEU A 294 -16.70 1.02 0.69
N PRO A 295 -17.78 0.22 0.75
CA PRO A 295 -19.10 0.69 1.15
C PRO A 295 -19.07 1.37 2.52
N ARG A 296 -19.61 2.60 2.60
CA ARG A 296 -19.74 3.33 3.86
C ARG A 296 -20.98 2.89 4.62
N VAL A 297 -20.87 2.84 5.94
CA VAL A 297 -22.01 2.60 6.83
C VAL A 297 -22.08 3.71 7.88
N PRO A 298 -23.29 4.06 8.38
CA PRO A 298 -23.41 4.95 9.51
C PRO A 298 -22.62 4.43 10.70
N THR A 299 -21.92 5.30 11.44
CA THR A 299 -21.11 4.91 12.60
C THR A 299 -21.93 4.15 13.64
N GLY A 300 -23.20 4.54 13.86
CA GLY A 300 -24.11 3.84 14.78
C GLY A 300 -24.53 2.44 14.33
N ASP A 301 -24.24 2.04 13.09
CA ASP A 301 -24.56 0.73 12.52
C ASP A 301 -23.31 -0.13 12.28
N MET A 302 -22.17 0.28 12.85
CA MET A 302 -20.95 -0.53 12.81
C MET A 302 -21.17 -1.88 13.49
N ARG A 303 -20.54 -2.92 12.95
CA ARG A 303 -20.56 -4.28 13.50
C ARG A 303 -19.16 -4.90 13.46
N PRO A 304 -18.88 -5.95 14.24
CA PRO A 304 -17.58 -6.61 14.24
C PRO A 304 -17.13 -6.96 12.83
N GLY A 305 -15.89 -6.62 12.51
CA GLY A 305 -15.28 -6.77 11.18
C GLY A 305 -15.28 -5.49 10.35
N ASP A 306 -16.23 -4.58 10.58
CA ASP A 306 -16.21 -3.26 9.94
C ASP A 306 -14.91 -2.52 10.26
N LEU A 307 -14.48 -1.66 9.34
CA LEU A 307 -13.26 -0.90 9.49
C LEU A 307 -13.59 0.53 9.91
N ILE A 308 -12.97 0.97 11.01
CA ILE A 308 -13.10 2.33 11.53
C ILE A 308 -11.98 3.16 10.92
N VAL A 309 -12.34 4.20 10.19
CA VAL A 309 -11.41 5.14 9.58
C VAL A 309 -11.31 6.37 10.48
N TYR A 310 -10.09 6.81 10.78
CA TYR A 310 -9.81 7.92 11.67
C TYR A 310 -9.22 9.11 10.94
N TYR A 311 -9.44 10.29 11.53
CA TYR A 311 -8.96 11.60 11.07
C TYR A 311 -9.51 12.05 9.71
N GLY A 312 -9.63 13.36 9.49
CA GLY A 312 -10.22 13.93 8.26
C GLY A 312 -9.53 13.54 6.95
N ASP A 313 -8.29 13.07 7.03
CA ASP A 313 -7.45 12.64 5.91
C ASP A 313 -7.39 11.10 5.76
N ALA A 314 -8.15 10.35 6.56
CA ALA A 314 -8.15 8.90 6.61
C ALA A 314 -6.73 8.32 6.82
N SER A 315 -5.89 8.96 7.64
CA SER A 315 -4.50 8.54 7.91
C SER A 315 -4.38 7.28 8.74
N HIS A 316 -5.43 6.86 9.46
CA HIS A 316 -5.42 5.63 10.25
C HIS A 316 -6.68 4.81 10.10
N ILE A 317 -6.55 3.51 10.33
CA ILE A 317 -7.65 2.55 10.20
C ILE A 317 -7.51 1.40 11.21
N ALA A 318 -8.65 0.94 11.72
CA ALA A 318 -8.72 -0.19 12.65
C ALA A 318 -9.88 -1.12 12.30
N MET A 319 -9.87 -2.34 12.85
CA MET A 319 -10.97 -3.29 12.73
C MET A 319 -11.81 -3.30 14.00
N TYR A 320 -13.11 -3.09 13.86
CA TYR A 320 -14.06 -3.13 14.97
C TYR A 320 -14.29 -4.56 15.45
N LEU A 321 -14.38 -4.76 16.76
CA LEU A 321 -14.55 -6.05 17.41
C LEU A 321 -15.91 -6.22 18.09
N GLY A 322 -16.74 -5.17 18.09
CA GLY A 322 -17.95 -5.10 18.92
C GLY A 322 -17.68 -4.49 20.30
N ASN A 323 -18.75 -4.18 21.04
CA ASN A 323 -18.69 -3.64 22.41
C ASN A 323 -17.81 -2.38 22.55
N GLY A 324 -17.73 -1.57 21.50
CA GLY A 324 -16.88 -0.37 21.50
C GLY A 324 -15.38 -0.66 21.41
N MET A 325 -14.95 -1.87 21.10
CA MET A 325 -13.53 -2.26 21.03
C MET A 325 -13.06 -2.39 19.58
N MET A 326 -11.78 -2.15 19.35
CA MET A 326 -11.11 -2.33 18.06
C MET A 326 -9.77 -3.05 18.22
N VAL A 327 -9.28 -3.66 17.15
CA VAL A 327 -7.88 -4.09 17.00
C VAL A 327 -7.19 -3.24 15.94
N HIS A 328 -5.97 -2.79 16.22
CA HIS A 328 -5.17 -2.02 15.27
C HIS A 328 -3.66 -2.18 15.49
N ALA A 329 -2.87 -1.80 14.49
CA ALA A 329 -1.44 -1.54 14.63
C ALA A 329 -1.25 -0.03 14.88
N PRO A 330 -0.85 0.42 16.08
CA PRO A 330 -1.08 1.81 16.50
C PRO A 330 -0.14 2.83 15.86
N ARG A 331 1.16 2.58 15.93
CA ARG A 331 2.25 3.49 15.51
C ARG A 331 3.61 2.81 15.72
N PRO A 332 4.70 3.29 15.11
CA PRO A 332 6.06 2.82 15.40
C PRO A 332 6.37 2.79 16.90
N GLY A 333 7.07 1.75 17.35
CA GLY A 333 7.37 1.51 18.77
C GLY A 333 6.23 0.89 19.58
N ARG A 334 5.04 0.70 18.99
CA ARG A 334 3.92 -0.03 19.61
C ARG A 334 3.69 -1.36 18.88
N THR A 335 2.89 -2.22 19.50
CA THR A 335 2.50 -3.52 18.96
C THR A 335 1.02 -3.51 18.58
N VAL A 336 0.62 -4.43 17.71
CA VAL A 336 -0.79 -4.70 17.43
C VAL A 336 -1.51 -4.96 18.76
N THR A 337 -2.56 -4.20 19.02
CA THR A 337 -3.26 -4.22 20.31
C THR A 337 -4.76 -4.01 20.13
N ILE A 338 -5.49 -4.33 21.19
CA ILE A 338 -6.91 -3.97 21.32
C ILE A 338 -6.99 -2.63 22.07
N ALA A 339 -7.86 -1.74 21.60
CA ALA A 339 -8.09 -0.45 22.20
C ALA A 339 -9.57 -0.04 22.09
N PRO A 340 -10.02 0.93 22.90
CA PRO A 340 -11.33 1.54 22.72
C PRO A 340 -11.47 2.16 21.32
N ALA A 341 -12.56 1.86 20.60
CA ALA A 341 -12.83 2.43 19.28
C ALA A 341 -12.91 3.97 19.27
N GLY A 342 -13.32 4.57 20.40
CA GLY A 342 -13.37 6.02 20.61
C GLY A 342 -12.02 6.67 20.92
N SER A 343 -10.89 5.94 20.95
CA SER A 343 -9.58 6.48 21.32
C SER A 343 -9.03 7.57 20.38
N MET A 344 -9.61 7.70 19.18
CA MET A 344 -9.18 8.67 18.17
C MET A 344 -10.42 9.25 17.46
N PRO A 345 -10.32 10.45 16.85
CA PRO A 345 -11.41 11.05 16.09
C PRO A 345 -11.84 10.19 14.89
N ILE A 346 -13.06 9.65 14.92
CA ILE A 346 -13.62 8.82 13.85
C ILE A 346 -14.04 9.71 12.67
N LEU A 347 -13.49 9.42 11.49
CA LEU A 347 -13.98 9.99 10.23
C LEU A 347 -15.26 9.28 9.77
N GLY A 348 -15.26 7.95 9.85
CA GLY A 348 -16.39 7.13 9.44
C GLY A 348 -16.08 5.65 9.48
N VAL A 349 -17.02 4.85 9.00
CA VAL A 349 -16.93 3.39 9.00
C VAL A 349 -17.16 2.86 7.59
N VAL A 350 -16.36 1.87 7.21
CA VAL A 350 -16.55 1.12 5.96
C VAL A 350 -16.72 -0.37 6.23
N ARG A 351 -17.54 -1.02 5.39
CA ARG A 351 -17.89 -2.43 5.52
C ARG A 351 -17.39 -3.21 4.30
N PRO A 352 -16.33 -4.03 4.46
CA PRO A 352 -15.78 -4.83 3.36
C PRO A 352 -16.70 -5.91 2.80
N ASP A 353 -17.68 -6.39 3.58
CA ASP A 353 -18.56 -7.50 3.20
C ASP A 353 -20.03 -7.08 3.00
N GLY A 354 -20.71 -7.70 2.03
CA GLY A 354 -22.11 -7.36 1.72
C GLY A 354 -23.16 -8.11 2.55
N GLY A 355 -22.78 -9.07 3.39
CA GLY A 355 -23.71 -10.02 4.01
C GLY A 355 -24.41 -9.49 5.26
N ALA A 356 -25.62 -9.96 5.57
CA ALA A 356 -26.23 -9.78 6.89
C ALA A 356 -25.48 -10.62 7.94
N GLY A 357 -25.30 -10.08 9.15
CA GLY A 357 -24.57 -10.77 10.21
C GLY A 357 -25.40 -11.92 10.79
N VAL A 358 -24.91 -13.15 10.70
CA VAL A 358 -25.63 -14.36 11.12
C VAL A 358 -24.79 -15.26 12.05
N VAL A 359 -23.50 -14.97 12.22
CA VAL A 359 -22.59 -15.69 13.13
C VAL A 359 -22.10 -14.77 14.23
N GLN A 360 -21.74 -15.34 15.39
CA GLN A 360 -21.13 -14.57 16.47
C GLN A 360 -19.67 -14.22 16.13
N ALA A 361 -19.28 -12.98 16.40
CA ALA A 361 -17.89 -12.54 16.33
C ALA A 361 -17.03 -13.29 17.35
N PRO A 362 -15.72 -13.46 17.08
CA PRO A 362 -14.81 -14.06 18.05
C PRO A 362 -14.82 -13.26 19.36
N PRO A 363 -14.71 -13.94 20.52
CA PRO A 363 -14.65 -13.23 21.80
C PRO A 363 -13.40 -12.35 21.83
N VAL A 364 -13.59 -11.11 22.29
CA VAL A 364 -12.47 -10.19 22.55
C VAL A 364 -11.68 -10.74 23.74
N PRO A 365 -10.37 -11.02 23.61
CA PRO A 365 -9.54 -11.39 24.74
C PRO A 365 -9.62 -10.33 25.85
N ASN A 366 -9.75 -10.74 27.11
CA ASN A 366 -9.60 -9.83 28.24
C ASN A 366 -8.15 -9.30 28.24
N LEU A 367 -7.96 -8.05 27.82
CA LEU A 367 -6.67 -7.41 27.98
C LEU A 367 -6.43 -7.11 29.48
N PRO A 368 -5.20 -7.28 29.98
CA PRO A 368 -4.80 -6.71 31.25
C PRO A 368 -5.13 -5.21 31.23
N LYS A 369 -5.94 -4.75 32.19
CA LYS A 369 -6.10 -3.32 32.42
C LYS A 369 -4.70 -2.76 32.73
N PRO A 370 -4.28 -1.61 32.17
CA PRO A 370 -3.05 -0.96 32.59
C PRO A 370 -3.02 -0.92 34.13
N PRO A 371 -1.90 -1.25 34.78
CA PRO A 371 -1.84 -1.25 36.23
C PRO A 371 -2.28 0.12 36.73
N LYS A 372 -3.29 0.14 37.61
CA LYS A 372 -3.71 1.36 38.29
C LYS A 372 -2.47 1.89 39.04
N PRO A 373 -2.12 3.18 38.93
CA PRO A 373 -0.99 3.73 39.66
C PRO A 373 -1.18 3.44 41.15
N THR A 374 -0.23 2.72 41.73
CA THR A 374 -0.10 2.68 43.18
C THR A 374 0.23 4.10 43.62
N PRO A 375 -0.57 4.72 44.51
CA PRO A 375 -0.17 5.99 45.12
C PRO A 375 1.23 5.81 45.74
N PRO A 376 2.09 6.84 45.69
CA PRO A 376 3.37 6.79 46.40
C PRO A 376 3.11 6.38 47.87
N PRO A 377 3.97 5.56 48.49
CA PRO A 377 3.84 5.29 49.91
C PRO A 377 3.93 6.61 50.68
N GLY A 378 2.80 7.13 51.16
CA GLY A 378 2.76 8.35 51.97
C GLY A 378 1.57 9.31 51.80
N THR A 379 0.67 9.13 50.84
CA THR A 379 -0.52 10.02 50.75
C THR A 379 -1.74 9.38 51.41
N THR A 380 -1.86 9.59 52.72
CA THR A 380 -3.14 9.38 53.44
C THR A 380 -4.17 10.37 52.86
N PRO A 381 -5.35 9.92 52.40
CA PRO A 381 -6.43 10.84 52.02
C PRO A 381 -6.86 11.67 53.25
N PRO A 382 -7.14 12.98 53.11
CA PRO A 382 -7.70 13.74 54.21
C PRO A 382 -9.08 13.17 54.57
N PRO A 383 -9.44 13.09 55.86
CA PRO A 383 -10.72 12.55 56.28
C PRO A 383 -11.87 13.45 55.80
N PRO A 384 -13.02 12.88 55.41
CA PRO A 384 -14.15 13.68 54.99
C PRO A 384 -14.82 14.34 56.20
N GLY A 385 -14.86 15.68 56.19
CA GLY A 385 -15.83 16.45 56.96
C GLY A 385 -15.23 17.47 57.93
N THR A 386 -15.07 18.70 57.49
CA THR A 386 -15.43 19.88 58.29
C THR A 386 -16.06 20.93 57.37
N THR A 387 -17.32 21.24 57.63
CA THR A 387 -18.07 22.31 56.99
C THR A 387 -17.44 23.67 57.36
N PRO A 388 -17.21 24.61 56.43
CA PRO A 388 -16.76 25.95 56.79
C PRO A 388 -17.86 26.72 57.55
N PRO A 389 -17.53 27.54 58.56
CA PRO A 389 -18.52 28.36 59.26
C PRO A 389 -19.03 29.48 58.36
N GLY A 390 -20.34 29.72 58.40
CA GLY A 390 -20.99 30.81 57.67
C GLY A 390 -20.49 32.18 58.14
N THR A 391 -19.99 32.97 57.20
CA THR A 391 -19.70 34.38 57.40
C THR A 391 -20.89 35.23 56.98
N THR A 392 -21.46 35.90 57.97
CA THR A 392 -22.53 36.90 57.86
C THR A 392 -22.09 38.13 57.06
N THR A 393 -22.89 38.55 56.08
CA THR A 393 -22.71 39.81 55.33
C THR A 393 -23.50 40.95 55.99
N PRO A 394 -22.89 42.11 56.31
CA PRO A 394 -23.61 43.35 56.65
C PRO A 394 -23.89 44.23 55.41
N PRO A 395 -24.83 45.19 55.47
CA PRO A 395 -25.48 45.76 54.29
C PRO A 395 -24.77 46.95 53.62
N GLY A 396 -24.74 46.88 52.28
CA GLY A 396 -25.02 47.94 51.29
C GLY A 396 -24.30 49.31 51.33
N THR A 397 -23.56 49.62 50.26
CA THR A 397 -23.50 50.96 49.63
C THR A 397 -23.28 50.85 48.11
N THR A 398 -24.11 51.53 47.32
CA THR A 398 -23.96 51.88 45.87
C THR A 398 -23.29 53.28 45.79
N PRO A 399 -22.78 53.89 44.68
CA PRO A 399 -22.95 53.66 43.20
C PRO A 399 -21.63 53.96 42.39
N PRO A 400 -21.58 54.42 41.10
CA PRO A 400 -22.55 54.50 40.00
C PRO A 400 -22.10 53.84 38.67
N GLY A 401 -23.06 53.68 37.74
CA GLY A 401 -22.90 52.90 36.50
C GLY A 401 -22.28 53.61 35.30
N THR A 402 -22.02 52.81 34.27
CA THR A 402 -21.88 53.22 32.88
C THR A 402 -22.40 52.12 31.95
N THR A 403 -23.15 52.54 30.95
CA THR A 403 -23.92 51.79 29.96
C THR A 403 -23.07 51.29 28.79
N THR A 404 -23.32 50.08 28.26
CA THR A 404 -22.90 49.68 26.90
C THR A 404 -23.89 48.61 26.34
N PRO A 405 -24.28 48.66 25.04
CA PRO A 405 -25.54 48.12 24.49
C PRO A 405 -25.50 46.64 24.04
N PRO A 406 -26.65 46.03 23.66
CA PRO A 406 -26.76 44.58 23.42
C PRO A 406 -26.22 44.19 22.03
N VAL A 407 -25.47 43.08 21.99
CA VAL A 407 -25.09 42.41 20.73
C VAL A 407 -26.19 41.43 20.35
N THR A 408 -26.76 41.65 19.17
CA THR A 408 -27.79 40.87 18.52
C THR A 408 -27.23 39.59 17.90
N THR A 409 -27.95 38.50 18.07
CA THR A 409 -27.77 37.21 17.38
C THR A 409 -28.21 37.32 15.92
N PRO A 410 -27.45 36.78 14.95
CA PRO A 410 -27.92 36.66 13.56
C PRO A 410 -28.81 35.42 13.35
N PRO A 411 -29.84 35.50 12.48
CA PRO A 411 -30.78 34.42 12.19
C PRO A 411 -30.24 33.36 11.20
N PRO A 412 -30.87 32.17 11.14
CA PRO A 412 -30.40 31.05 10.32
C PRO A 412 -30.72 31.24 8.83
N THR A 413 -29.80 30.85 7.96
CA THR A 413 -30.02 30.85 6.50
C THR A 413 -30.54 29.49 6.02
N THR A 414 -31.63 29.57 5.25
CA THR A 414 -32.36 28.46 4.62
C THR A 414 -31.57 27.85 3.45
N PRO A 415 -31.60 26.53 3.23
CA PRO A 415 -30.96 25.90 2.07
C PRO A 415 -31.66 26.22 0.74
N GLY A 416 -30.89 26.66 -0.26
CA GLY A 416 -31.37 26.94 -1.61
C GLY A 416 -31.60 25.69 -2.46
N THR A 417 -32.67 25.75 -3.25
CA THR A 417 -33.12 24.79 -4.27
C THR A 417 -32.06 24.57 -5.37
N PRO A 418 -31.82 23.33 -5.86
CA PRO A 418 -30.91 23.09 -6.98
C PRO A 418 -31.57 23.51 -8.31
N THR A 419 -30.94 24.45 -9.02
CA THR A 419 -31.28 24.79 -10.41
C THR A 419 -30.57 23.86 -11.39
N ASN A 420 -31.36 23.36 -12.33
CA ASN A 420 -31.02 22.46 -13.42
C ASN A 420 -30.36 23.24 -14.59
N PRO A 421 -29.20 22.83 -15.14
CA PRO A 421 -28.70 23.43 -16.38
C PRO A 421 -29.37 22.79 -17.60
N GLY A 422 -30.10 23.60 -18.35
CA GLY A 422 -30.86 23.21 -19.52
C GLY A 422 -30.04 22.83 -20.76
N THR A 423 -30.67 21.97 -21.54
CA THR A 423 -30.43 21.63 -22.95
C THR A 423 -30.33 22.85 -23.86
N PRO A 424 -29.39 22.89 -24.81
CA PRO A 424 -29.56 23.62 -26.05
C PRO A 424 -29.83 22.65 -27.20
N THR A 425 -31.07 22.68 -27.68
CA THR A 425 -31.50 22.23 -28.99
C THR A 425 -30.98 23.18 -30.08
N ASN A 426 -30.34 22.65 -31.13
CA ASN A 426 -30.43 23.27 -32.45
C ASN A 426 -30.30 22.25 -33.58
N LYS A 427 -31.33 22.26 -34.43
CA LYS A 427 -31.56 21.46 -35.65
C LYS A 427 -30.74 22.05 -36.81
N PRO A 428 -30.34 21.24 -37.82
CA PRO A 428 -29.32 21.64 -38.81
C PRO A 428 -29.93 22.33 -40.04
N PRO A 429 -29.12 23.08 -40.83
CA PRO A 429 -29.45 23.39 -42.21
C PRO A 429 -29.02 22.25 -43.15
N THR A 430 -29.90 22.03 -44.11
CA THR A 430 -29.93 21.08 -45.21
C THR A 430 -28.80 21.24 -46.22
N GLY A 431 -28.18 20.14 -46.64
CA GLY A 431 -27.29 20.07 -47.81
C GLY A 431 -26.79 18.64 -48.08
N THR A 432 -27.32 17.99 -49.10
CA THR A 432 -26.89 16.72 -49.72
C THR A 432 -27.13 16.92 -51.23
N PRO A 433 -26.38 16.32 -52.20
CA PRO A 433 -25.64 15.06 -52.10
C PRO A 433 -24.23 15.01 -52.72
N GLY A 434 -23.48 13.95 -52.34
CA GLY A 434 -22.18 13.60 -52.93
C GLY A 434 -21.61 12.29 -52.36
N ASN A 435 -22.26 11.18 -52.73
CA ASN A 435 -21.98 9.76 -52.51
C ASN A 435 -20.49 9.33 -52.55
N THR A 436 -20.04 8.45 -51.61
CA THR A 436 -19.56 7.06 -51.87
C THR A 436 -18.92 6.41 -50.62
N GLY A 437 -19.46 5.26 -50.19
CA GLY A 437 -18.69 4.07 -49.78
C GLY A 437 -18.10 3.96 -48.36
N SER A 438 -18.79 3.20 -47.50
CA SER A 438 -18.31 2.53 -46.27
C SER A 438 -17.40 1.30 -46.59
N PRO A 439 -16.90 0.48 -45.62
CA PRO A 439 -16.80 0.65 -44.15
C PRO A 439 -15.49 0.15 -43.47
N ASN A 440 -15.44 0.46 -42.17
CA ASN A 440 -14.71 -0.09 -41.01
C ASN A 440 -14.55 -1.64 -40.92
N PRO A 441 -13.53 -2.18 -40.23
CA PRO A 441 -13.57 -3.53 -39.66
C PRO A 441 -13.53 -3.56 -38.11
N THR A 442 -14.49 -4.28 -37.52
CA THR A 442 -14.49 -4.80 -36.14
C THR A 442 -13.65 -6.09 -36.06
N PRO A 443 -12.90 -6.36 -34.98
CA PRO A 443 -12.14 -7.60 -34.84
C PRO A 443 -13.00 -8.71 -34.22
N THR A 444 -13.10 -9.85 -34.88
CA THR A 444 -13.58 -11.12 -34.31
C THR A 444 -12.67 -12.25 -34.79
N GLY A 445 -12.24 -13.14 -33.87
CA GLY A 445 -11.49 -14.34 -34.23
C GLY A 445 -10.61 -14.91 -33.11
N THR A 446 -11.21 -15.72 -32.24
CA THR A 446 -10.54 -16.67 -31.33
C THR A 446 -9.78 -17.75 -32.11
N PRO A 447 -8.61 -18.24 -31.66
CA PRO A 447 -7.81 -19.21 -32.41
C PRO A 447 -8.38 -20.63 -32.30
N SER A 448 -8.47 -21.32 -33.44
CA SER A 448 -8.78 -22.76 -33.53
C SER A 448 -7.48 -23.54 -33.69
N THR A 449 -7.27 -24.52 -32.82
CA THR A 449 -6.22 -25.54 -32.84
C THR A 449 -6.46 -26.54 -33.97
N PRO A 450 -5.40 -27.10 -34.61
CA PRO A 450 -5.49 -28.41 -35.22
C PRO A 450 -4.66 -29.43 -34.44
N ALA A 451 -5.35 -30.44 -33.92
CA ALA A 451 -4.75 -31.69 -33.47
C ALA A 451 -4.52 -32.59 -34.69
N THR A 452 -3.29 -33.02 -34.92
CA THR A 452 -2.94 -34.14 -35.80
C THR A 452 -2.03 -35.08 -35.03
N THR A 453 -2.54 -36.26 -34.74
CA THR A 453 -1.85 -37.41 -34.14
C THR A 453 -0.94 -38.08 -35.20
N PRO A 454 0.30 -38.49 -34.86
CA PRO A 454 1.17 -39.26 -35.76
C PRO A 454 0.86 -40.77 -35.74
N PRO A 455 1.20 -41.55 -36.79
CA PRO A 455 1.01 -43.00 -36.79
C PRO A 455 2.09 -43.73 -35.99
N ALA A 456 1.66 -44.82 -35.37
CA ALA A 456 2.46 -45.75 -34.59
C ALA A 456 3.42 -46.58 -35.48
N THR A 457 4.67 -46.72 -35.03
CA THR A 457 5.61 -47.75 -35.47
C THR A 457 5.86 -48.72 -34.31
N GLN A 458 5.45 -49.98 -34.50
CA GLN A 458 5.81 -51.10 -33.62
C GLN A 458 7.27 -51.52 -33.86
N PRO A 459 8.02 -51.92 -32.82
CA PRO A 459 9.28 -52.64 -32.99
C PRO A 459 9.06 -54.16 -32.91
N THR A 460 9.35 -54.86 -34.01
CA THR A 460 9.42 -56.31 -34.07
C THR A 460 10.77 -56.79 -33.55
N THR A 461 10.74 -57.65 -32.55
CA THR A 461 11.89 -58.35 -31.97
C THR A 461 12.08 -59.67 -32.71
N THR A 462 13.29 -59.95 -33.19
CA THR A 462 13.74 -61.30 -33.56
C THR A 462 15.13 -61.53 -32.99
N GLN A 463 15.20 -62.44 -32.01
CA GLN A 463 16.41 -63.11 -31.54
C GLN A 463 17.02 -63.99 -32.63
N PRO A 464 18.31 -64.33 -32.51
CA PRO A 464 18.83 -65.63 -32.91
C PRO A 464 19.18 -66.49 -31.68
N GLU A 465 18.73 -67.74 -31.67
CA GLU A 465 19.25 -68.82 -30.82
C GLU A 465 20.53 -69.40 -31.45
N ASN A 466 21.55 -69.76 -30.66
CA ASN A 466 21.89 -71.17 -30.36
C ASN A 466 23.17 -71.30 -29.47
N SER A 467 22.97 -71.89 -28.28
CA SER A 467 23.76 -72.85 -27.49
C SER A 467 25.31 -72.78 -27.25
N SER A 468 25.64 -73.01 -25.96
CA SER A 468 26.90 -73.14 -25.17
C SER A 468 27.90 -74.25 -25.62
N PRO A 469 29.03 -74.62 -24.91
CA PRO A 469 29.51 -74.28 -23.54
C PRO A 469 31.07 -74.18 -23.31
N GLN A 470 31.48 -74.11 -22.02
CA GLN A 470 32.81 -74.34 -21.37
C GLN A 470 33.59 -73.08 -20.90
N SER A 471 33.73 -72.84 -19.58
CA SER A 471 34.73 -73.36 -18.61
C SER A 471 36.08 -72.62 -18.62
N ALA A 472 36.40 -71.87 -17.55
CA ALA A 472 37.72 -71.88 -16.85
C ALA A 472 37.93 -70.68 -15.90
N THR A 473 38.21 -71.04 -14.65
CA THR A 473 39.06 -70.44 -13.60
C THR A 473 40.25 -69.57 -14.02
N SER A 474 40.55 -68.50 -13.25
CA SER A 474 41.86 -68.13 -12.65
C SER A 474 41.83 -66.66 -12.14
N THR A 475 41.88 -66.35 -10.85
CA THR A 475 43.06 -66.09 -9.97
C THR A 475 44.08 -65.02 -10.40
N GLY A 476 44.40 -64.13 -9.43
CA GLY A 476 45.62 -63.28 -9.33
C GLY A 476 45.50 -61.91 -10.01
N GLY A 477 45.83 -60.76 -9.43
CA GLY A 477 46.79 -60.45 -8.35
C GLY A 477 47.92 -59.58 -8.91
N GLU A 478 48.05 -58.36 -8.38
CA GLU A 478 49.21 -57.43 -8.41
C GLU A 478 49.69 -56.88 -9.78
N THR A 479 49.68 -55.55 -9.94
CA THR A 479 50.76 -54.63 -9.49
C THR A 479 50.23 -53.20 -9.41
#